data_AF-A0A835ICU1-F1
#
_entry.id   AF-A0A835ICU1-F1
#
_cell.length_a   1.000
_cell.length_b   1.000
_cell.length_c   1.000
_cell.angle_alpha   90.00
_cell.angle_beta   90.00
_cell.angle_gamma   90.00
#
_symmetry.space_group_name_H-M   'P 1'
#
loop_
_entity.id
_entity.type
_entity.pdbx_description
1 polymer ?
#
loop_
_entity_poly.entity_id
_entity_poly.type
_entity_poly.pdbx_seq_one_letter_code
_entity_poly.pdbx_strand_id
1 'polypeptide(L)'
;MKALKAIENKSDPCGGRYIYVHDLPPKFNEDMLKECKSISLWTNMCTFTSNVGLGPPLENVEGVFSNTGWYATNQFAVDVIFNNRMKQYECLTKDSSIAAAVFVPFYAGLEISRYLWGYNISVRDAASLELVDWLAKRPEWSVILMICQSWKT
;
A
#
# COMPACT_ATOMS: atom_id res chain seq x y z
N MET A 1 27.79 -3.82 -5.02
CA MET A 1 26.48 -3.39 -4.47
C MET A 1 26.28 -4.05 -3.11
N LYS A 2 25.89 -3.29 -2.07
CA LYS A 2 25.71 -3.85 -0.72
C LYS A 2 24.57 -4.89 -0.67
N ALA A 3 23.50 -4.70 -1.45
CA ALA A 3 22.46 -5.71 -1.63
C ALA A 3 23.00 -7.08 -2.10
N LEU A 4 23.92 -7.12 -3.07
CA LEU A 4 24.55 -8.38 -3.53
C LEU A 4 25.36 -9.06 -2.41
N LYS A 5 26.05 -8.26 -1.57
CA LYS A 5 26.77 -8.79 -0.40
C LYS A 5 25.81 -9.33 0.67
N ALA A 6 24.61 -8.75 0.80
CA ALA A 6 23.60 -9.27 1.72
C ALA A 6 23.08 -10.65 1.27
N ILE A 7 22.92 -10.86 -0.05
CA ILE A 7 22.49 -12.15 -0.61
C ILE A 7 23.54 -13.25 -0.37
N GLU A 8 24.84 -12.92 -0.45
CA GLU A 8 25.93 -13.89 -0.26
C GLU A 8 26.12 -14.31 1.20
N ASN A 9 25.55 -13.57 2.16
CA ASN A 9 25.66 -13.90 3.57
C ASN A 9 24.69 -15.05 3.96
N LYS A 10 25.19 -16.29 3.92
CA LYS A 10 24.42 -17.50 4.29
C LYS A 10 23.91 -17.53 5.74
N SER A 11 24.42 -16.66 6.61
CA SER A 11 23.96 -16.53 8.01
C SER A 11 22.88 -15.46 8.19
N ASP A 12 22.58 -14.67 7.15
CA ASP A 12 21.52 -13.68 7.19
C ASP A 12 20.15 -14.36 7.19
N PRO A 13 19.32 -14.21 8.25
CA PRO A 13 17.96 -14.78 8.28
C PRO A 13 17.06 -14.24 7.17
N CYS A 14 17.35 -13.03 6.68
CA CYS A 14 16.63 -12.43 5.57
C CYS A 14 17.14 -12.90 4.21
N GLY A 15 18.37 -13.43 4.13
CA GLY A 15 18.99 -13.88 2.89
C GLY A 15 18.95 -12.82 1.79
N GLY A 16 19.17 -11.55 2.14
CA GLY A 16 19.09 -10.43 1.21
C GLY A 16 17.67 -10.03 0.77
N ARG A 17 16.59 -10.62 1.29
CA ARG A 17 15.19 -10.27 0.98
C ARG A 17 14.71 -9.00 1.68
N TYR A 18 15.62 -8.04 1.89
CA TYR A 18 15.29 -6.80 2.57
C TYR A 18 14.37 -5.93 1.70
N ILE A 19 13.35 -5.34 2.32
CA ILE A 19 12.46 -4.38 1.67
C ILE A 19 12.60 -3.04 2.37
N TYR A 20 12.90 -2.01 1.59
CA TYR A 20 12.86 -0.63 2.07
C TYR A 20 11.48 -0.05 1.78
N VAL A 21 10.84 0.54 2.77
CA VAL A 21 9.52 1.17 2.62
C VAL A 21 9.70 2.68 2.65
N HIS A 22 9.20 3.38 1.64
CA HIS A 22 9.21 4.83 1.66
C HIS A 22 8.30 5.37 2.75
N ASP A 23 8.84 6.28 3.56
CA ASP A 23 8.07 7.12 4.47
C ASP A 23 7.43 8.27 3.67
N LEU A 24 6.23 8.01 3.13
CA LEU A 24 5.50 8.97 2.31
C LEU A 24 4.82 10.04 3.17
N PRO A 25 4.69 11.28 2.66
CA PRO A 25 3.76 12.24 3.22
C PRO A 25 2.35 11.62 3.42
N PRO A 26 1.71 11.76 4.60
CA PRO A 26 0.47 11.05 4.93
C PRO A 26 -0.71 11.28 3.98
N LYS A 27 -0.71 12.39 3.24
CA LYS A 27 -1.69 12.67 2.17
C LYS A 27 -1.74 11.62 1.08
N PHE A 28 -0.66 10.86 0.87
CA PHE A 28 -0.57 9.78 -0.11
C PHE A 28 -1.14 8.45 0.44
N ASN A 29 -1.52 8.38 1.72
CA ASN A 29 -2.09 7.17 2.31
C ASN A 29 -3.00 7.42 3.51
N GLU A 30 -2.45 7.63 4.71
CA GLU A 30 -3.17 7.57 5.98
C GLU A 30 -4.26 8.65 6.09
N ASP A 31 -4.03 9.85 5.53
CA ASP A 31 -5.03 10.93 5.56
C ASP A 31 -6.28 10.58 4.74
N MET A 32 -6.12 9.79 3.68
CA MET A 32 -7.24 9.33 2.84
C MET A 32 -8.25 8.51 3.67
N LEU A 33 -7.75 7.77 4.66
CA LEU A 33 -8.59 6.94 5.53
C LEU A 33 -9.33 7.77 6.59
N LYS A 34 -8.80 8.94 6.97
CA LYS A 34 -9.49 9.89 7.86
C LYS A 34 -10.73 10.47 7.18
N GLU A 35 -10.67 10.62 5.86
CA GLU A 35 -11.77 11.09 5.01
C GLU A 35 -12.43 9.94 4.23
N CYS A 36 -12.45 8.72 4.77
CA CYS A 36 -12.93 7.54 4.06
C CYS A 36 -14.33 7.65 3.44
N LYS A 37 -15.20 8.56 3.91
CA LYS A 37 -16.51 8.81 3.30
C LYS A 37 -16.43 9.52 1.95
N SER A 38 -15.38 10.30 1.69
CA SER A 38 -15.19 11.03 0.43
C SER A 38 -14.61 10.15 -0.67
N ILE A 39 -14.10 8.95 -0.34
CA ILE A 39 -13.44 8.04 -1.28
C ILE A 39 -14.36 7.56 -2.41
N SER A 40 -15.66 7.39 -2.13
CA SER A 40 -16.63 6.93 -3.12
C SER A 40 -17.92 7.73 -3.04
N LEU A 41 -18.49 8.05 -4.20
CA LEU A 41 -19.77 8.76 -4.30
C LEU A 41 -20.97 7.90 -3.85
N TRP A 42 -20.84 6.58 -3.90
CA TRP A 42 -21.96 5.66 -3.72
C TRP A 42 -21.85 4.86 -2.43
N THR A 43 -20.63 4.69 -1.92
CA THR A 43 -20.34 3.70 -0.89
C THR A 43 -19.59 4.35 0.27
N ASN A 44 -20.05 4.12 1.49
CA ASN A 44 -19.29 4.51 2.69
C ASN A 44 -18.06 3.60 2.84
N MET A 45 -16.92 4.03 2.29
CA MET A 45 -15.69 3.22 2.32
C MET A 45 -15.11 3.04 3.72
N CYS A 46 -15.52 3.83 4.71
CA CYS A 46 -15.07 3.66 6.10
C CYS A 46 -15.37 2.27 6.67
N THR A 47 -16.50 1.67 6.26
CA THR A 47 -16.84 0.30 6.66
C THR A 47 -15.80 -0.68 6.16
N PHE A 48 -15.33 -0.50 4.93
CA PHE A 48 -14.43 -1.43 4.26
C PHE A 48 -12.95 -1.16 4.54
N THR A 49 -12.59 0.07 4.91
CA THR A 49 -11.23 0.40 5.36
C THR A 49 -11.02 0.12 6.86
N SER A 50 -12.09 -0.24 7.59
CA SER A 50 -12.01 -0.71 8.98
C SER A 50 -11.21 -2.02 9.09
N ASN A 51 -10.82 -2.38 10.32
CA ASN A 51 -9.96 -3.54 10.59
C ASN A 51 -8.78 -3.63 9.63
N VAL A 52 -8.12 -2.49 9.43
CA VAL A 52 -6.89 -2.44 8.64
C VAL A 52 -7.12 -2.86 7.18
N GLY A 53 -8.31 -2.54 6.63
CA GLY A 53 -8.73 -2.87 5.27
C GLY A 53 -9.47 -4.21 5.13
N LEU A 54 -9.58 -5.02 6.19
CA LEU A 54 -10.34 -6.28 6.14
C LEU A 54 -11.85 -6.06 6.20
N GLY A 55 -12.32 -4.91 6.68
CA GLY A 55 -13.74 -4.67 6.90
C GLY A 55 -14.27 -5.36 8.17
N PRO A 56 -15.58 -5.35 8.43
CA PRO A 56 -16.15 -5.96 9.61
C PRO A 56 -16.03 -7.48 9.59
N PRO A 57 -15.97 -8.15 10.76
CA PRO A 57 -16.01 -9.61 10.82
C PRO A 57 -17.32 -10.14 10.21
N LEU A 58 -17.25 -11.28 9.53
CA LEU A 58 -18.44 -11.97 9.03
C LEU A 58 -19.09 -12.77 10.15
N GLU A 59 -20.40 -12.66 10.28
CA GLU A 59 -21.18 -13.46 11.21
C GLU A 59 -21.32 -14.89 10.69
N ASN A 60 -21.18 -15.87 11.59
CA ASN A 60 -21.30 -17.29 11.27
C ASN A 60 -22.74 -17.80 11.45
N VAL A 61 -23.73 -17.08 10.90
CA VAL A 61 -25.16 -17.35 11.14
C VAL A 61 -25.56 -18.76 10.66
N GLU A 62 -25.02 -19.20 9.53
CA GLU A 62 -25.34 -20.50 8.92
C GLU A 62 -24.34 -21.61 9.28
N GLY A 63 -23.35 -21.33 10.13
CA GLY A 63 -22.31 -22.31 10.50
C GLY A 63 -21.32 -22.65 9.38
N VAL A 64 -21.34 -21.92 8.26
CA VAL A 64 -20.48 -22.16 7.08
C VAL A 64 -19.04 -21.67 7.31
N PHE A 65 -18.87 -20.64 8.12
CA PHE A 65 -17.56 -20.04 8.41
C PHE A 65 -16.96 -20.60 9.70
N SER A 66 -15.65 -20.39 9.85
CA SER A 66 -15.02 -20.56 11.17
C SER A 66 -15.48 -19.43 12.10
N ASN A 67 -15.55 -19.68 13.41
CA ASN A 67 -15.96 -18.67 14.41
C ASN A 67 -15.06 -17.42 14.42
N THR A 68 -13.85 -17.50 13.88
CA THR A 68 -12.90 -16.39 13.78
C THR A 68 -12.17 -16.41 12.45
N GLY A 69 -11.70 -15.24 11.99
CA GLY A 69 -10.81 -15.12 10.83
C GLY A 69 -11.50 -14.78 9.51
N TRP A 70 -12.82 -14.63 9.49
CA TRP A 70 -13.59 -14.26 8.31
C TRP A 70 -14.05 -12.81 8.40
N TYR A 71 -13.85 -12.05 7.33
CA TYR A 71 -14.15 -10.62 7.27
C TYR A 71 -14.81 -10.27 5.93
N ALA A 72 -15.69 -9.26 5.95
CA ALA A 72 -16.39 -8.74 4.78
C ALA A 72 -15.47 -7.81 3.96
N THR A 73 -14.37 -8.37 3.46
CA THR A 73 -13.32 -7.64 2.75
C THR A 73 -13.85 -7.10 1.42
N ASN A 74 -13.62 -5.82 1.16
CA ASN A 74 -13.96 -5.18 -0.10
C ASN A 74 -12.83 -5.31 -1.13
N GLN A 75 -13.18 -5.53 -2.39
CA GLN A 75 -12.21 -5.63 -3.50
C GLN A 75 -11.29 -4.40 -3.65
N PHE A 76 -11.70 -3.23 -3.17
CA PHE A 76 -10.92 -1.98 -3.27
C PHE A 76 -10.00 -1.70 -2.08
N ALA A 77 -9.94 -2.59 -1.08
CA ALA A 77 -9.16 -2.37 0.15
C ALA A 77 -7.71 -2.89 0.08
N VAL A 78 -7.27 -3.42 -1.07
CA VAL A 78 -5.96 -4.10 -1.22
C VAL A 78 -4.78 -3.21 -0.82
N ASP A 79 -4.81 -1.92 -1.15
CA ASP A 79 -3.74 -0.98 -0.80
C ASP A 79 -3.55 -0.87 0.73
N VAL A 80 -4.66 -0.82 1.46
CA VAL A 80 -4.66 -0.73 2.93
C VAL A 80 -4.17 -2.04 3.54
N ILE A 81 -4.70 -3.18 3.06
CA ILE A 81 -4.33 -4.50 3.56
C ILE A 81 -2.84 -4.74 3.31
N PHE A 82 -2.36 -4.50 2.09
CA PHE A 82 -0.99 -4.78 1.71
C PHE A 82 -0.01 -3.87 2.45
N ASN A 83 -0.31 -2.57 2.60
CA ASN A 83 0.52 -1.67 3.41
C ASN A 83 0.69 -2.18 4.85
N ASN A 84 -0.39 -2.64 5.47
CA ASN A 84 -0.32 -3.15 6.84
C ASN A 84 0.31 -4.53 6.96
N ARG A 85 0.18 -5.40 5.95
CA ARG A 85 0.96 -6.64 5.86
C ARG A 85 2.45 -6.35 5.71
N MET A 86 2.80 -5.36 4.90
CA MET A 86 4.19 -4.93 4.73
C MET A 86 4.80 -4.42 6.04
N LYS A 87 4.05 -3.70 6.88
CA LYS A 87 4.49 -3.28 8.23
C LYS A 87 4.85 -4.45 9.16
N GLN A 88 4.37 -5.66 8.88
CA GLN A 88 4.62 -6.88 9.66
C GLN A 88 5.74 -7.76 9.05
N TYR A 89 6.32 -7.35 7.93
CA TYR A 89 7.36 -8.12 7.27
C TYR A 89 8.66 -8.08 8.09
N GLU A 90 9.26 -9.24 8.34
CA GLU A 90 10.43 -9.36 9.24
C GLU A 90 11.69 -8.71 8.66
N CYS A 91 11.81 -8.65 7.34
CA CYS A 91 12.99 -8.15 6.63
C CYS A 91 12.83 -6.71 6.14
N LEU A 92 12.17 -5.86 6.92
CA LEU A 92 12.16 -4.42 6.66
C LEU A 92 13.51 -3.78 7.00
N THR A 93 13.97 -2.88 6.15
CA THR A 93 15.22 -2.13 6.38
C THR A 93 14.98 -0.62 6.27
N LYS A 94 15.77 0.16 7.03
CA LYS A 94 15.89 1.62 6.88
C LYS A 94 17.04 2.03 5.95
N ASP A 95 17.92 1.10 5.60
CA ASP A 95 19.01 1.30 4.64
C ASP A 95 18.59 0.73 3.28
N SER A 96 18.22 1.60 2.34
CA SER A 96 17.81 1.22 1.00
C SER A 96 18.94 0.60 0.17
N SER A 97 20.22 0.80 0.55
CA SER A 97 21.37 0.26 -0.19
C SER A 97 21.56 -1.26 -0.06
N ILE A 98 20.91 -1.87 0.95
CA ILE A 98 20.85 -3.33 1.14
C ILE A 98 19.50 -3.93 0.73
N ALA A 99 18.53 -3.09 0.36
CA ALA A 99 17.20 -3.55 -0.02
C ALA A 99 17.22 -4.23 -1.38
N ALA A 100 16.49 -5.34 -1.51
CA ALA A 100 16.21 -6.00 -2.78
C ALA A 100 15.07 -5.33 -3.53
N ALA A 101 14.16 -4.66 -2.83
CA ALA A 101 13.05 -3.92 -3.41
C ALA A 101 12.68 -2.70 -2.56
N VAL A 102 12.07 -1.72 -3.24
CA VAL A 102 11.51 -0.53 -2.61
C VAL A 102 9.98 -0.59 -2.71
N PHE A 103 9.30 -0.49 -1.56
CA PHE A 103 7.84 -0.45 -1.47
C PHE A 103 7.36 0.99 -1.29
N VAL A 104 6.41 1.40 -2.13
CA VAL A 104 5.79 2.73 -2.11
C VAL A 104 4.35 2.57 -1.58
N PRO A 105 4.07 2.90 -0.31
CA PRO A 105 2.75 2.70 0.28
C PRO A 105 1.74 3.79 -0.12
N PHE A 106 1.53 3.97 -1.43
CA PHE A 106 0.56 4.91 -2.00
C PHE A 106 -0.78 4.20 -2.24
N TYR A 107 -1.89 4.77 -1.73
CA TYR A 107 -3.22 4.19 -1.94
C TYR A 107 -3.84 4.65 -3.27
N ALA A 108 -3.20 4.25 -4.36
CA ALA A 108 -3.52 4.71 -5.71
C ALA A 108 -4.98 4.45 -6.09
N GLY A 109 -5.52 3.27 -5.74
CA GLY A 109 -6.91 2.92 -6.05
C GLY A 109 -7.91 3.83 -5.32
N LEU A 110 -7.65 4.12 -4.05
CA LEU A 110 -8.48 5.02 -3.23
C LEU A 110 -8.35 6.48 -3.66
N GLU A 111 -7.19 6.90 -4.16
CA GLU A 111 -6.97 8.24 -4.72
C GLU A 111 -7.76 8.43 -6.01
N ILE A 112 -7.62 7.51 -6.97
CA ILE A 112 -8.37 7.59 -8.23
C ILE A 112 -9.88 7.57 -7.98
N SER A 113 -10.36 6.74 -7.05
CA SER A 113 -11.79 6.63 -6.73
C SER A 113 -12.43 7.96 -6.33
N ARG A 114 -11.69 8.85 -5.64
CA ARG A 114 -12.20 10.18 -5.23
C ARG A 114 -12.55 11.08 -6.40
N TYR A 115 -11.81 10.94 -7.49
CA TYR A 115 -11.85 11.86 -8.63
C TYR A 115 -12.24 11.19 -9.94
N LEU A 116 -12.72 9.94 -9.89
CA LEU A 116 -13.06 9.18 -11.09
C LEU A 116 -14.26 9.78 -11.84
N TRP A 117 -15.20 10.40 -11.12
CA TRP A 117 -16.47 10.88 -11.67
C TRP A 117 -16.68 12.37 -11.41
N GLY A 118 -16.95 13.14 -12.47
CA GLY A 118 -17.31 14.57 -12.37
C GLY A 118 -16.15 15.53 -12.12
N TYR A 119 -14.90 15.04 -12.07
CA TYR A 119 -13.69 15.86 -11.96
C TYR A 119 -12.94 15.93 -13.28
N ASN A 120 -12.18 17.01 -13.47
CA ASN A 120 -11.28 17.12 -14.61
C ASN A 120 -10.03 16.24 -14.41
N ILE A 121 -9.36 15.91 -15.52
CA ILE A 121 -8.17 15.04 -15.52
C ILE A 121 -7.04 15.65 -14.68
N SER A 122 -6.88 16.97 -14.71
CA SER A 122 -5.84 17.67 -13.95
C SER A 122 -5.98 17.47 -12.44
N VAL A 123 -7.21 17.48 -11.90
CA VAL A 123 -7.48 17.20 -10.48
C VAL A 123 -7.27 15.72 -10.18
N ARG A 124 -7.79 14.83 -11.04
CA ARG A 124 -7.66 13.38 -10.87
C ARG A 124 -6.19 12.91 -10.81
N ASP A 125 -5.34 13.48 -11.66
CA ASP A 125 -3.96 13.01 -11.81
C ASP A 125 -2.97 13.78 -10.90
N ALA A 126 -3.40 14.85 -10.24
CA ALA A 126 -2.54 15.75 -9.46
C ALA A 126 -1.69 15.02 -8.39
N ALA A 127 -2.31 14.17 -7.56
CA ALA A 127 -1.61 13.47 -6.50
C ALA A 127 -0.60 12.44 -7.04
N SER A 128 -0.93 11.78 -8.15
CA SER A 128 -0.01 10.82 -8.78
C SER A 128 1.22 11.53 -9.36
N LEU A 129 1.02 12.67 -10.02
CA LEU A 129 2.11 13.49 -10.54
C LEU A 129 2.99 14.04 -9.40
N GLU A 130 2.36 14.54 -8.33
CA GLU A 130 3.09 15.03 -7.17
C GLU A 130 3.90 13.92 -6.48
N LEU A 131 3.36 12.70 -6.38
CA LEU A 131 4.08 11.56 -5.84
C LEU A 131 5.30 11.21 -6.70
N VAL A 132 5.17 11.24 -8.04
CA VAL A 132 6.31 11.02 -8.95
C VAL A 132 7.39 12.08 -8.73
N ASP A 133 7.01 13.36 -8.65
CA ASP A 133 7.94 14.45 -8.36
C ASP A 133 8.64 14.30 -6.99
N TRP A 134 7.92 13.76 -6.01
CA TRP A 134 8.47 13.45 -4.69
C TRP A 134 9.45 12.29 -4.75
N LEU A 135 9.10 11.20 -5.44
CA LEU A 135 9.92 10.00 -5.58
C LEU A 135 11.21 10.31 -6.37
N ALA A 136 11.12 11.09 -7.45
CA ALA A 136 12.25 11.47 -8.28
C ALA A 136 13.37 12.22 -7.52
N LYS A 137 13.06 12.80 -6.36
CA LYS A 137 14.02 13.49 -5.48
C LYS A 137 14.71 12.55 -4.48
N ARG A 138 14.41 11.25 -4.52
CA ARG A 138 14.95 10.25 -3.59
C ARG A 138 16.05 9.41 -4.25
N PRO A 139 17.09 9.03 -3.50
CA PRO A 139 18.17 8.21 -4.05
C PRO A 139 17.66 6.88 -4.60
N GLU A 140 16.59 6.35 -4.03
CA GLU A 140 15.93 5.11 -4.44
C GLU A 140 15.33 5.16 -5.86
N TRP A 141 15.02 6.34 -6.40
CA TRP A 141 14.48 6.50 -7.76
C TRP A 141 15.39 5.90 -8.85
N SER A 142 16.70 5.91 -8.60
CA SER A 142 17.70 5.37 -9.52
C SER A 142 17.78 3.83 -9.53
N VAL A 143 17.06 3.13 -8.64
CA VAL A 143 17.13 1.68 -8.45
C VAL A 143 15.78 1.05 -8.83
N ILE A 144 15.74 0.44 -10.01
CA ILE A 144 14.52 0.20 -10.83
C ILE A 144 13.52 -0.86 -10.31
N LEU A 145 13.64 -1.43 -9.10
CA LEU A 145 12.61 -2.33 -8.56
C LEU A 145 11.71 -1.64 -7.53
N MET A 146 10.90 -0.68 -8.00
CA MET A 146 9.77 -0.14 -7.24
C MET A 146 8.56 -1.07 -7.38
N ILE A 147 8.08 -1.60 -6.26
CA ILE A 147 6.83 -2.35 -6.22
C ILE A 147 5.69 -1.31 -6.16
N CYS A 148 5.21 -0.89 -7.33
CA CYS A 148 3.97 -0.15 -7.48
C CYS A 148 2.88 -1.13 -7.90
N GLN A 149 1.83 -1.32 -7.08
CA GLN A 149 0.63 -2.04 -7.51
C GLN A 149 -0.18 -1.15 -8.47
N SER A 150 0.31 -0.99 -9.70
CA SER A 150 -0.45 -0.32 -10.76
C SER A 150 -1.18 -1.37 -11.59
N TRP A 151 -2.50 -1.24 -11.67
CA TRP A 151 -3.30 -1.91 -12.68
C TRP A 151 -2.92 -1.31 -14.03
N LYS A 152 -2.08 -2.02 -14.80
CA LYS A 152 -1.99 -1.82 -16.24
C LYS A 152 -3.32 -2.26 -16.84
N THR A 153 -4.14 -1.33 -17.31
CA THR A 153 -5.11 -1.57 -18.39
C THR A 153 -4.42 -1.44 -19.73
#